data_AF-A0A7C1ZTW1-F1
#
_entry.id   AF-A0A7C1ZTW1-F1
#
_cell.length_a   1.000
_cell.length_b   1.000
_cell.length_c   1.000
_cell.angle_alpha   90.00
_cell.angle_beta   90.00
_cell.angle_gamma   90.00
#
_symmetry.space_group_name_H-M   'P 1'
#
loop_
_entity.id
_entity.type
_entity.pdbx_description
1 polymer ?
#
loop_
_entity_poly.entity_id
_entity_poly.type
_entity_poly.pdbx_seq_one_letter_code
_entity_poly.pdbx_strand_id
1 'polypeptide(L)' 'NDVTVSLPGGQLQISWPDNNASVWMTGPAEHVFDGEIAWSTLQQI' A
#
# COMPACT_ATOMS: atom_id res chain seq x y z
N ASN A 1 -5.37 3.72 19.35
CA ASN A 1 -6.33 4.67 18.74
C ASN A 1 -6.51 4.22 17.31
N ASP A 2 -7.72 3.84 16.93
CA ASP A 2 -8.00 3.19 15.65
C ASP A 2 -9.03 4.00 14.88
N VAL A 3 -8.71 4.35 13.63
CA VAL A 3 -9.57 5.16 12.77
C VAL A 3 -9.68 4.54 11.38
N THR A 4 -10.88 4.62 10.82
CA THR A 4 -11.16 4.24 9.43
C THR A 4 -11.03 5.45 8.53
N VAL A 5 -10.22 5.34 7.47
CA VAL A 5 -10.02 6.40 6.46
C VAL A 5 -10.63 5.96 5.14
N SER A 6 -11.54 6.77 4.60
CA SER A 6 -12.16 6.55 3.29
C SER A 6 -11.38 7.27 2.19
N LEU A 7 -10.94 6.52 1.18
CA LEU A 7 -10.20 6.99 0.01
C LEU A 7 -10.95 6.62 -1.28
N PRO A 8 -10.63 7.21 -2.43
CA PRO A 8 -11.26 6.84 -3.70
C PRO A 8 -11.15 5.35 -4.04
N GLY A 9 -10.06 4.69 -3.63
CA GLY A 9 -9.80 3.27 -3.86
C GLY A 9 -10.33 2.31 -2.78
N GLY A 10 -11.01 2.81 -1.75
CA GLY A 10 -11.53 1.98 -0.65
C GLY A 10 -11.17 2.50 0.74
N GLN A 11 -11.18 1.61 1.73
CA GLN A 11 -10.99 1.96 3.14
C GLN A 11 -9.65 1.44 3.66
N LEU A 12 -9.00 2.22 4.52
CA LEU A 12 -7.83 1.83 5.29
C LEU A 12 -8.10 1.97 6.79
N GLN A 13 -7.62 1.01 7.58
CA GLN A 13 -7.55 1.12 9.03
C GLN A 13 -6.19 1.67 9.44
N ILE A 14 -6.19 2.74 10.22
CA ILE A 14 -4.98 3.37 10.75
C ILE A 14 -4.97 3.18 12.27
N SER A 15 -3.87 2.64 12.79
CA SER A 15 -3.63 2.53 14.23
C SER A 15 -2.37 3.29 14.60
N TRP A 16 -2.49 4.19 15.57
CA TRP A 16 -1.37 4.93 16.12
C TRP A 16 -1.55 5.10 17.63
N PRO A 17 -0.81 4.36 18.47
CA PRO A 17 -1.09 4.31 19.90
C PRO A 17 -0.58 5.53 20.67
N ASP A 18 0.56 6.10 20.29
CA ASP A 18 1.16 7.29 20.91
C ASP A 18 2.17 7.97 19.96
N ASN A 19 2.61 9.19 20.32
CA ASN A 19 3.48 10.03 19.48
C ASN A 19 4.87 9.46 19.19
N ASN A 20 5.38 8.52 20.00
CA ASN A 20 6.70 7.93 19.85
C ASN A 20 6.65 6.53 19.22
N ALA A 21 5.44 6.00 19.00
CA ALA A 21 5.22 4.73 18.32
C ALA A 21 5.07 4.89 16.80
N SER A 22 5.32 3.80 16.08
CA SER A 22 5.08 3.72 14.64
C SER A 22 3.58 3.76 14.32
N VAL A 23 3.25 4.28 13.14
CA VAL A 23 1.91 4.23 12.57
C VAL A 23 1.73 2.91 11.82
N TRP A 24 0.62 2.23 12.07
CA TRP A 24 0.24 1.01 11.37
C TRP A 24 -0.92 1.29 10.40
N MET A 25 -0.84 0.70 9.21
CA MET A 25 -1.86 0.82 8.17
C MET A 25 -2.26 -0.58 7.70
N THR A 26 -3.55 -0.89 7.78
CA THR A 26 -4.10 -2.17 7.32
C THR A 26 -5.15 -1.91 6.25
N GLY A 27 -5.05 -2.62 5.13
CA GLY A 27 -5.96 -2.52 4.01
C GLY A 27 -5.90 -3.76 3.13
N PRO A 28 -6.81 -3.88 2.17
CA PRO A 28 -6.79 -4.96 1.19
C PRO A 28 -5.56 -4.84 0.28
N ALA A 29 -5.00 -5.99 -0.08
CA ALA A 29 -4.01 -6.12 -1.14
C ALA A 29 -4.48 -7.23 -2.08
N GLU A 30 -4.44 -6.94 -3.38
CA GLU A 30 -4.88 -7.87 -4.42
C GLU A 30 -3.78 -8.03 -5.46
N HIS A 31 -3.44 -9.27 -5.77
CA HIS A 31 -2.55 -9.60 -6.87
C HIS A 31 -3.35 -9.57 -8.17
N VAL A 32 -2.84 -8.86 -9.18
CA VAL A 32 -3.55 -8.69 -10.46
C VAL A 32 -3.00 -9.64 -11.51
N PHE A 33 -1.68 -9.67 -11.70
CA PHE A 33 -1.01 -10.57 -12.63
C PHE A 33 0.49 -10.69 -12.32
N ASP A 34 1.11 -11.74 -12.86
CA ASP A 34 2.56 -11.90 -12.93
C ASP A 34 3.05 -11.60 -14.34
N GLY A 35 4.21 -10.94 -14.46
CA GLY A 35 4.79 -10.57 -15.75
C GLY A 35 6.30 -10.54 -15.72
N GLU A 36 6.89 -10.64 -16.91
CA GLU A 36 8.33 -10.57 -17.13
C GLU A 36 8.65 -9.49 -18.17
N ILE A 37 9.78 -8.80 -18.01
CA ILE A 37 10.29 -7.84 -18.98
C ILE A 37 11.79 -8.06 -19.18
N ALA A 38 12.23 -8.09 -20.44
CA ALA A 38 13.64 -8.19 -20.76
C ALA A 38 14.35 -6.90 -20.32
N TRP A 39 15.47 -7.04 -19.60
CA TRP A 39 16.23 -5.89 -19.12
C TRP A 39 16.66 -4.93 -20.26
N SER A 40 16.95 -5.46 -21.45
CA SER A 40 17.28 -4.66 -22.63
C SER A 40 16.16 -3.70 -23.06
N THR A 41 14.90 -4.01 -22.76
CA THR A 41 13.76 -3.16 -23.07
C THR A 41 13.75 -1.88 -22.22
N LEU A 42 14.20 -1.97 -20.97
CA LEU A 42 14.25 -0.81 -20.06
C LEU A 42 15.42 0.15 -20.37
N GLN A 43 16.45 -0.31 -21.08
CA GLN A 43 17.61 0.51 -21.47
C GLN A 43 17.37 1.38 -22.72
N GLN A 44 16.22 1.24 -23.36
CA GLN A 44 15.83 1.98 -24.57
C GLN A 44 14.88 3.15 -24.27
N ILE A 45 14.64 3.42 -22.99
CA ILE A 45 13.82 4.53 -22.45
C ILE A 45 14.76 5.60 -21.90
#